data_AF-A0A2V8L599-F1
#
_entry.id   AF-A0A2V8L599-F1
#
_cell.length_a   1.000
_cell.length_b   1.000
_cell.length_c   1.000
_cell.angle_alpha   90.00
_cell.angle_beta   90.00
_cell.angle_gamma   90.00
#
_symmetry.space_group_name_H-M   'P 1'
#
loop_
_entity.id
_entity.type
_entity.pdbx_description
1 polymer ?
#
loop_
_entity_poly.entity_id
_entity_poly.type
_entity_poly.pdbx_seq_one_letter_code
_entity_poly.pdbx_strand_id
1 'polypeptide(L)'
;MKDFKSGKRKDPIRMTAIAQATPEEDIAAAAEWFASLQTPATPWIKVIEQNTVPKTYLGQGRMRFIDPDDKATEPIGNRIIMLPMDVKRARLRDPHPGAGFNALVPVGSVAKGKALAQTGGNGKTVECAICHGEGLKGLGNVPRLANVHPIYLVRQLYNFQTGANSSADAALMKRVVAKLTDEDIVNLAAYAASLTR
;
A
#
# COMPACT_ATOMS: atom_id res chain seq x y z
N MET A 1 -9.90 3.28 -13.42
CA MET A 1 -11.21 3.97 -13.39
C MET A 1 -12.35 3.08 -13.89
N LYS A 2 -12.21 2.40 -15.04
CA LYS A 2 -13.23 1.48 -15.59
C LYS A 2 -13.73 0.41 -14.59
N ASP A 3 -12.85 -0.20 -13.81
CA ASP A 3 -13.26 -1.21 -12.82
C ASP A 3 -14.07 -0.64 -11.65
N PHE A 4 -13.80 0.61 -11.26
CA PHE A 4 -14.60 1.30 -10.25
C PHE A 4 -15.97 1.69 -10.82
N LYS A 5 -16.01 2.22 -12.05
CA LYS A 5 -17.26 2.59 -12.75
C LYS A 5 -18.18 1.39 -12.94
N SER A 6 -17.63 0.21 -13.26
CA SER A 6 -18.38 -1.05 -13.42
C SER A 6 -18.68 -1.78 -12.10
N GLY A 7 -18.18 -1.30 -10.96
CA GLY A 7 -18.33 -1.96 -9.65
C GLY A 7 -17.53 -3.25 -9.46
N LYS A 8 -16.74 -3.67 -10.46
CA LYS A 8 -15.81 -4.82 -10.36
C LYS A 8 -14.72 -4.58 -9.31
N ARG A 9 -14.36 -3.32 -9.08
CA ARG A 9 -13.50 -2.90 -7.97
C ARG A 9 -14.31 -2.04 -7.02
N LYS A 10 -14.54 -2.55 -5.81
CA LYS A 10 -15.37 -1.90 -4.81
C LYS A 10 -14.54 -0.92 -3.96
N ASP A 11 -14.98 0.33 -3.90
CA ASP A 11 -14.58 1.31 -2.89
C ASP A 11 -15.83 2.08 -2.44
N PRO A 12 -16.35 1.83 -1.23
CA PRO A 12 -17.69 2.28 -0.85
C PRO A 12 -17.81 3.78 -0.59
N ILE A 13 -16.71 4.55 -0.69
CA ILE A 13 -16.68 5.93 -0.15
C ILE A 13 -16.29 6.96 -1.18
N ARG A 14 -15.28 6.72 -2.02
CA ARG A 14 -14.71 7.79 -2.87
C ARG A 14 -14.54 7.38 -4.31
N MET A 15 -13.76 6.32 -4.56
CA MET A 15 -13.28 6.05 -5.92
C MET A 15 -14.39 5.62 -6.87
N THR A 16 -15.41 4.91 -6.38
CA THR A 16 -16.58 4.57 -7.18
C THR A 16 -17.34 5.82 -7.61
N ALA A 17 -17.64 6.73 -6.69
CA ALA A 17 -18.36 7.97 -6.98
C ALA A 17 -17.56 8.87 -7.96
N ILE A 18 -16.26 9.05 -7.71
CA ILE A 18 -15.38 9.82 -8.60
C ILE A 18 -15.37 9.19 -10.01
N ALA A 19 -15.21 7.86 -10.10
CA ALA A 19 -15.15 7.19 -11.39
C ALA A 19 -16.46 7.20 -12.18
N GLN A 20 -17.61 7.28 -11.51
CA GLN A 20 -18.91 7.42 -12.15
C GLN A 20 -19.15 8.85 -12.64
N ALA A 21 -18.66 9.86 -11.90
CA ALA A 21 -18.86 11.27 -12.22
C ALA A 21 -17.85 11.84 -13.23
N THR A 22 -16.71 11.18 -13.44
CA THR A 22 -15.64 11.70 -14.32
C THR A 22 -15.88 11.25 -15.78
N PRO A 23 -15.92 12.18 -16.76
CA PRO A 23 -15.95 11.88 -18.19
C PRO A 23 -14.79 10.99 -18.66
N GLU A 24 -14.98 10.23 -19.74
CA GLU A 24 -13.93 9.31 -20.23
C GLU A 24 -12.73 10.03 -20.83
N GLU A 25 -12.95 11.19 -21.46
CA GLU A 25 -11.91 12.09 -21.95
C GLU A 25 -11.02 12.62 -20.79
N ASP A 26 -11.63 13.06 -19.70
CA ASP A 26 -10.92 13.52 -18.50
C ASP A 26 -10.12 12.38 -17.84
N ILE A 27 -10.67 11.16 -17.84
CA ILE A 27 -9.95 9.97 -17.34
C ILE A 27 -8.71 9.69 -18.20
N ALA A 28 -8.82 9.81 -19.52
CA ALA A 28 -7.70 9.60 -20.44
C ALA A 28 -6.62 10.69 -20.25
N ALA A 29 -7.03 11.96 -20.25
CA ALA A 29 -6.13 13.08 -20.04
C ALA A 29 -5.41 12.99 -18.66
N ALA A 30 -6.15 12.64 -17.61
CA ALA A 30 -5.56 12.43 -16.29
C ALA A 30 -4.55 11.25 -16.29
N ALA A 31 -4.86 10.15 -16.98
CA ALA A 31 -3.96 9.00 -17.08
C ALA A 31 -2.64 9.38 -17.76
N GLU A 32 -2.70 10.14 -18.86
CA GLU A 32 -1.51 10.66 -19.55
C GLU A 32 -0.69 11.59 -18.65
N TRP A 33 -1.35 12.53 -17.97
CA TRP A 33 -0.68 13.46 -17.07
C TRP A 33 0.04 12.73 -15.92
N PHE A 34 -0.65 11.82 -15.22
CA PHE A 34 -0.03 11.04 -14.13
C PHE A 34 1.09 10.13 -14.63
N ALA A 35 1.00 9.60 -15.84
CA ALA A 35 2.07 8.80 -16.46
C ALA A 35 3.31 9.64 -16.81
N SER A 36 3.14 10.93 -17.12
CA SER A 36 4.25 11.85 -17.40
C SER A 36 4.99 12.35 -16.15
N LEU A 37 4.43 12.16 -14.95
CA LEU A 37 5.04 12.65 -13.73
C LEU A 37 6.35 11.93 -13.43
N GLN A 38 7.42 12.70 -13.27
CA GLN A 38 8.68 12.19 -12.77
C GLN A 38 8.55 11.79 -11.31
N THR A 39 8.98 10.58 -10.99
CA THR A 39 8.95 10.09 -9.62
C THR A 39 10.06 10.74 -8.81
N PRO A 40 9.75 11.41 -7.67
CA PRO A 40 10.79 11.98 -6.82
C PRO A 40 11.76 10.88 -6.36
N ALA A 41 13.05 11.21 -6.32
CA ALA A 41 14.09 10.30 -5.83
C ALA A 41 13.93 9.98 -4.33
N THR A 42 13.29 10.88 -3.57
CA THR A 42 13.06 10.70 -2.13
C THR A 42 11.90 9.72 -1.88
N PRO A 43 12.11 8.66 -1.10
CA PRO A 43 11.04 7.72 -0.78
C PRO A 43 9.96 8.41 0.04
N TRP A 44 8.71 8.18 -0.35
CA TRP A 44 7.55 8.74 0.37
C TRP A 44 7.27 7.96 1.65
N ILE A 45 7.65 6.68 1.68
CA ILE A 45 7.46 5.78 2.80
C ILE A 45 8.82 5.37 3.34
N LYS A 46 9.00 5.48 4.65
CA LYS A 46 10.14 4.91 5.38
C LYS A 46 9.64 3.82 6.32
N VAL A 47 10.09 2.59 6.12
CA VAL A 47 9.72 1.47 6.97
C VAL A 47 10.62 1.43 8.20
N ILE A 48 10.02 1.24 9.38
CA ILE A 48 10.72 1.14 10.67
C ILE A 48 10.17 -0.09 11.41
N GLU A 49 11.03 -1.05 11.67
CA GLU A 49 10.71 -2.25 12.44
C GLU A 49 10.81 -1.96 13.93
N GLN A 50 9.75 -2.23 14.70
CA GLN A 50 9.73 -2.02 16.14
C GLN A 50 8.70 -2.90 16.84
N ASN A 51 8.92 -3.19 18.13
CA ASN A 51 8.04 -4.06 18.92
C ASN A 51 6.87 -3.30 19.57
N THR A 52 7.05 -2.01 19.81
CA THR A 52 6.03 -1.13 20.40
C THR A 52 5.83 0.10 19.54
N VAL A 53 4.64 0.68 19.62
CA VAL A 53 4.25 1.91 18.91
C VAL A 53 3.70 2.91 19.92
N PRO A 54 3.86 4.23 19.71
CA PRO A 54 3.14 5.20 20.51
C PRO A 54 1.63 5.00 20.33
N LYS A 55 0.85 5.36 21.35
CA LYS A 55 -0.59 5.47 21.18
C LYS A 55 -0.93 6.55 20.16
N THR A 56 -1.99 6.28 19.40
CA THR A 56 -2.33 7.10 18.24
C THR A 56 -3.84 7.21 18.10
N TYR A 57 -4.27 8.33 17.50
CA TYR A 57 -5.66 8.58 17.15
C TYR A 57 -5.80 8.86 15.65
N LEU A 58 -7.02 8.77 15.15
CA LEU A 58 -7.36 9.15 13.78
C LEU A 58 -7.75 10.63 13.76
N GLY A 59 -6.92 11.46 13.11
CA GLY A 59 -7.18 12.87 12.91
C GLY A 59 -7.88 13.17 11.58
N GLN A 60 -7.82 14.43 11.17
CA GLN A 60 -8.44 14.87 9.92
C GLN A 60 -7.92 14.09 8.70
N GLY A 61 -8.83 13.83 7.76
CA GLY A 61 -8.51 13.08 6.54
C GLY A 61 -8.21 11.59 6.78
N ARG A 62 -8.51 11.05 7.97
CA ARG A 62 -8.19 9.68 8.39
C ARG A 62 -6.68 9.40 8.47
N MET A 63 -5.88 10.45 8.59
CA MET A 63 -4.46 10.32 8.91
C MET A 63 -4.32 9.99 10.39
N ARG A 64 -3.39 9.09 10.71
CA ARG A 64 -3.11 8.70 12.08
C ARG A 64 -1.99 9.57 12.65
N PHE A 65 -2.18 10.05 13.86
CA PHE A 65 -1.23 10.91 14.58
C PHE A 65 -0.95 10.33 15.96
N ILE A 66 0.20 10.68 16.53
CA ILE A 66 0.53 10.37 17.92
C ILE A 66 -0.45 11.12 18.82
N ASP A 67 -0.95 10.43 19.83
CA ASP A 67 -1.83 11.02 20.83
C ASP A 67 -1.07 12.11 21.61
N PRO A 68 -1.56 13.36 21.64
CA PRO A 68 -0.90 14.44 22.36
C PRO A 68 -0.96 14.26 23.89
N ASP A 69 -1.99 13.57 24.37
CA ASP A 69 -2.32 13.45 25.79
C ASP A 69 -1.82 12.13 26.38
N ASP A 70 -1.70 11.08 25.56
CA ASP A 70 -1.19 9.76 25.96
C ASP A 70 0.11 9.39 25.26
N LYS A 71 1.23 9.63 25.96
CA LYS A 71 2.58 9.31 25.48
C LYS A 71 3.00 7.87 25.73
N ALA A 72 2.10 7.01 26.23
CA ALA A 72 2.42 5.60 26.42
C ALA A 72 2.63 4.88 25.08
N THR A 73 3.32 3.75 25.15
CA THR A 73 3.50 2.84 24.01
C THR A 73 2.68 1.57 24.21
N GLU A 74 2.23 0.97 23.12
CA GLU A 74 1.55 -0.32 23.09
C GLU A 74 2.28 -1.33 22.18
N PRO A 75 2.17 -2.65 22.43
CA PRO A 75 2.75 -3.66 21.55
C PRO A 75 2.18 -3.56 20.12
N ILE A 76 3.03 -3.60 19.09
CA ILE A 76 2.57 -3.44 17.71
C ILE A 76 1.70 -4.60 17.24
N GLY A 77 1.98 -5.83 17.69
CA GLY A 77 1.29 -7.04 17.22
C GLY A 77 1.48 -7.25 15.71
N ASN A 78 0.47 -7.75 15.01
CA ASN A 78 0.49 -7.90 13.55
C ASN A 78 -0.13 -6.69 12.83
N ARG A 79 0.35 -5.47 13.15
CA ARG A 79 -0.23 -4.21 12.65
C ARG A 79 0.81 -3.34 11.97
N ILE A 80 0.37 -2.58 10.97
CA ILE A 80 1.16 -1.51 10.36
C ILE A 80 0.57 -0.17 10.82
N ILE A 81 1.40 0.65 11.46
CA ILE A 81 0.99 1.97 11.94
C ILE A 81 1.70 3.04 11.11
N MET A 82 0.90 3.83 10.40
CA MET A 82 1.40 4.93 9.57
C MET A 82 1.41 6.22 10.37
N LEU A 83 2.57 6.85 10.49
CA LEU A 83 2.74 8.14 11.12
C LEU A 83 3.42 9.13 10.17
N PRO A 84 3.01 10.40 10.16
CA PRO A 84 3.71 11.40 9.38
C PRO A 84 5.13 11.60 9.89
N MET A 85 6.08 11.85 8.98
CA MET A 85 7.44 12.25 9.36
C MET A 85 7.47 13.65 9.98
N ASP A 86 6.63 14.54 9.47
CA ASP A 86 6.41 15.90 9.97
C ASP A 86 4.90 16.16 10.07
N VAL A 87 4.41 16.36 11.29
CA VAL A 87 2.98 16.55 11.58
C VAL A 87 2.44 17.84 10.92
N LYS A 88 3.23 18.92 10.92
CA LYS A 88 2.80 20.21 10.36
C LYS A 88 2.67 20.11 8.84
N ARG A 89 3.67 19.54 8.18
CA ARG A 89 3.63 19.32 6.72
C ARG A 89 2.51 18.37 6.31
N ALA A 90 2.30 17.29 7.07
CA ALA A 90 1.21 16.36 6.81
C ALA A 90 -0.17 17.02 6.93
N ARG A 91 -0.38 17.90 7.93
CA ARG A 91 -1.63 18.66 8.08
C ARG A 91 -1.88 19.61 6.90
N LEU A 92 -0.81 20.18 6.34
CA LEU A 92 -0.88 21.05 5.16
C LEU A 92 -1.00 20.28 3.84
N ARG A 93 -0.93 18.93 3.87
CA ARG A 93 -0.88 18.07 2.67
C ARG A 93 0.24 18.47 1.71
N ASP A 94 1.38 18.79 2.27
CA ASP A 94 2.57 19.17 1.52
C ASP A 94 2.99 18.03 0.56
N PRO A 95 3.04 18.27 -0.78
CA PRO A 95 3.41 17.25 -1.75
C PRO A 95 4.94 17.10 -1.92
N HIS A 96 5.75 17.92 -1.25
CA HIS A 96 7.19 17.95 -1.47
C HIS A 96 7.95 16.83 -0.74
N PRO A 97 9.15 16.48 -1.21
CA PRO A 97 10.05 15.55 -0.52
C PRO A 97 10.21 15.86 0.98
N GLY A 98 10.16 14.83 1.81
CA GLY A 98 10.25 14.95 3.27
C GLY A 98 8.92 15.10 4.00
N ALA A 99 7.80 15.33 3.29
CA ALA A 99 6.44 15.28 3.86
C ALA A 99 5.84 13.85 3.90
N GLY A 100 6.69 12.83 3.80
CA GLY A 100 6.31 11.43 3.74
C GLY A 100 5.85 10.85 5.08
N PHE A 101 5.76 9.51 5.12
CA PHE A 101 5.26 8.77 6.26
C PHE A 101 6.22 7.68 6.71
N ASN A 102 6.36 7.54 8.03
CA ASN A 102 6.95 6.39 8.67
C ASN A 102 5.91 5.26 8.75
N ALA A 103 6.24 4.11 8.18
CA ALA A 103 5.50 2.88 8.31
C ALA A 103 6.14 2.05 9.43
N LEU A 104 5.51 2.10 10.60
CA LEU A 104 5.90 1.29 11.74
C LEU A 104 5.37 -0.13 11.53
N VAL A 105 6.25 -1.12 11.50
CA VAL A 105 5.91 -2.51 11.21
C VAL A 105 6.53 -3.44 12.26
N PRO A 106 6.02 -4.67 12.42
CA PRO A 106 6.57 -5.63 13.37
C PRO A 106 8.01 -6.00 13.04
N VAL A 107 8.79 -6.34 14.06
CA VAL A 107 10.19 -6.73 13.88
C VAL A 107 10.29 -8.01 13.04
N GLY A 108 11.18 -8.00 12.05
CA GLY A 108 11.39 -9.11 11.12
C GLY A 108 10.35 -9.20 10.00
N SER A 109 9.33 -8.34 9.96
CA SER A 109 8.33 -8.34 8.88
C SER A 109 8.93 -8.11 7.51
N VAL A 110 9.96 -7.26 7.39
CA VAL A 110 10.63 -7.00 6.11
C VAL A 110 11.39 -8.24 5.64
N ALA A 111 12.13 -8.90 6.54
CA ALA A 111 12.86 -10.12 6.22
C ALA A 111 11.93 -11.29 5.85
N LYS A 112 10.88 -11.52 6.64
CA LYS A 112 9.86 -12.54 6.35
C LYS A 112 9.14 -12.25 5.03
N GLY A 113 8.77 -10.99 4.80
CA GLY A 113 8.12 -10.55 3.58
C GLY A 113 9.00 -10.73 2.35
N LYS A 114 10.29 -10.40 2.45
CA LYS A 114 11.28 -10.65 1.39
C LYS A 114 11.36 -12.14 1.05
N ALA A 115 11.54 -12.99 2.06
CA ALA A 115 11.65 -14.44 1.85
C ALA A 115 10.40 -15.01 1.17
N LEU A 116 9.21 -14.62 1.62
CA LEU A 116 7.96 -15.05 1.01
C LEU A 116 7.81 -14.55 -0.43
N ALA A 117 8.14 -13.28 -0.68
CA ALA A 117 8.05 -12.68 -2.01
C ALA A 117 9.04 -13.29 -3.02
N GLN A 118 10.20 -13.77 -2.55
CA GLN A 118 11.26 -14.35 -3.38
C GLN A 118 11.13 -15.85 -3.61
N THR A 119 10.45 -16.59 -2.71
CA THR A 119 10.40 -18.06 -2.77
C THR A 119 9.00 -18.63 -2.96
N GLY A 120 7.96 -17.80 -2.86
CA GLY A 120 6.57 -18.26 -2.83
C GLY A 120 6.17 -18.99 -1.55
N GLY A 121 7.08 -19.14 -0.58
CA GLY A 121 6.81 -19.77 0.72
C GLY A 121 6.26 -21.18 0.59
N ASN A 122 6.93 -22.02 -0.20
CA ASN A 122 6.54 -23.43 -0.43
C ASN A 122 5.11 -23.57 -0.98
N GLY A 123 4.73 -22.72 -1.93
CA GLY A 123 3.41 -22.77 -2.58
C GLY A 123 2.26 -22.14 -1.79
N LYS A 124 2.58 -21.35 -0.74
CA LYS A 124 1.64 -20.37 -0.16
C LYS A 124 1.27 -19.29 -1.18
N THR A 125 2.24 -18.86 -1.97
CA THR A 125 2.08 -17.88 -3.04
C THR A 125 3.05 -18.20 -4.18
N VAL A 126 3.20 -17.28 -5.11
CA VAL A 126 4.19 -17.33 -6.20
C VAL A 126 5.22 -16.23 -5.99
N GLU A 127 6.41 -16.39 -6.56
CA GLU A 127 7.44 -15.36 -6.49
C GLU A 127 6.92 -14.08 -7.16
N CYS A 128 6.93 -12.97 -6.41
CA CYS A 128 6.27 -11.74 -6.82
C CYS A 128 6.97 -11.10 -8.03
N ALA A 129 8.29 -11.21 -8.10
CA ALA A 129 9.11 -10.60 -9.14
C ALA A 129 8.88 -11.22 -10.53
N ILE A 130 8.34 -12.44 -10.62
CA ILE A 130 7.99 -13.07 -11.91
C ILE A 130 7.04 -12.19 -12.72
N CYS A 131 6.10 -11.52 -12.04
CA CYS A 131 5.13 -10.63 -12.69
C CYS A 131 5.44 -9.15 -12.42
N HIS A 132 5.83 -8.79 -11.19
CA HIS A 132 6.05 -7.39 -10.81
C HIS A 132 7.45 -6.87 -11.15
N GLY A 133 8.28 -7.67 -11.83
CA GLY A 133 9.61 -7.30 -12.25
C GLY A 133 10.64 -7.24 -11.12
N GLU A 134 11.89 -6.99 -11.50
CA GLU A 134 13.00 -6.84 -10.56
C GLU A 134 12.74 -5.68 -9.59
N GLY A 135 13.03 -5.92 -8.31
CA GLY A 135 12.77 -4.94 -7.25
C GLY A 135 11.30 -4.55 -7.10
N LEU A 136 10.36 -5.29 -7.69
CA LEU A 136 8.92 -5.00 -7.70
C LEU A 136 8.58 -3.62 -8.30
N LYS A 137 9.35 -3.19 -9.31
CA LYS A 137 9.20 -1.90 -9.99
C LYS A 137 8.05 -1.85 -11.01
N GLY A 138 7.42 -2.98 -11.29
CA GLY A 138 6.38 -3.15 -12.30
C GLY A 138 6.94 -3.60 -13.64
N LEU A 139 6.08 -4.18 -14.47
CA LEU A 139 6.42 -4.66 -15.81
C LEU A 139 5.21 -4.53 -16.74
N GLY A 140 5.28 -3.64 -17.72
CA GLY A 140 4.16 -3.35 -18.63
C GLY A 140 2.92 -2.92 -17.85
N ASN A 141 1.82 -3.67 -18.00
CA ASN A 141 0.56 -3.43 -17.28
C ASN A 141 0.57 -3.91 -15.82
N VAL A 142 1.58 -4.67 -15.39
CA VAL A 142 1.71 -5.12 -14.01
C VAL A 142 2.26 -3.99 -13.15
N PRO A 143 1.53 -3.54 -12.10
CA PRO A 143 1.87 -2.32 -11.39
C PRO A 143 3.09 -2.50 -10.49
N ARG A 144 3.79 -1.38 -10.25
CA ARG A 144 4.81 -1.25 -9.21
C ARG A 144 4.24 -1.52 -7.82
N LEU A 145 5.00 -2.24 -6.99
CA LEU A 145 4.74 -2.40 -5.55
C LEU A 145 5.80 -1.71 -4.68
N ALA A 146 7.01 -1.51 -5.21
CA ALA A 146 8.12 -0.89 -4.48
C ALA A 146 7.76 0.50 -3.95
N ASN A 147 8.00 0.80 -2.67
CA ASN A 147 7.65 2.08 -2.01
C ASN A 147 6.18 2.52 -2.13
N VAL A 148 5.26 1.60 -2.42
CA VAL A 148 3.82 1.88 -2.35
C VAL A 148 3.38 1.86 -0.88
N HIS A 149 2.44 2.72 -0.52
CA HIS A 149 1.93 2.84 0.84
C HIS A 149 1.46 1.47 1.39
N PRO A 150 2.00 0.97 2.51
CA PRO A 150 1.79 -0.42 2.92
C PRO A 150 0.33 -0.73 3.27
N ILE A 151 -0.40 0.20 3.90
CA ILE A 151 -1.85 0.02 4.14
C ILE A 151 -2.64 -0.12 2.83
N TYR A 152 -2.20 0.55 1.75
CA TYR A 152 -2.83 0.37 0.45
C TYR A 152 -2.57 -1.03 -0.09
N LEU A 153 -1.33 -1.53 0.04
CA LEU A 153 -0.95 -2.88 -0.36
C LEU A 153 -1.75 -3.95 0.41
N VAL A 154 -1.80 -3.85 1.75
CA VAL A 154 -2.64 -4.71 2.61
C VAL A 154 -4.07 -4.73 2.10
N ARG A 155 -4.67 -3.55 1.89
CA ARG A 155 -6.04 -3.44 1.38
C ARG A 155 -6.21 -4.07 0.00
N GLN A 156 -5.24 -3.93 -0.91
CA GLN A 156 -5.35 -4.57 -2.22
C GLN A 156 -5.27 -6.10 -2.12
N LEU A 157 -4.34 -6.63 -1.32
CA LEU A 157 -4.21 -8.07 -1.10
C LEU A 157 -5.51 -8.66 -0.53
N TYR A 158 -6.09 -8.03 0.48
CA TYR A 158 -7.42 -8.44 0.99
C TYR A 158 -8.53 -8.30 -0.04
N ASN A 159 -8.55 -7.21 -0.82
CA ASN A 159 -9.57 -7.03 -1.85
C ASN A 159 -9.51 -8.12 -2.92
N PHE A 160 -8.31 -8.58 -3.28
CA PHE A 160 -8.15 -9.72 -4.18
C PHE A 160 -8.59 -11.03 -3.52
N GLN A 161 -8.22 -11.24 -2.25
CA GLN A 161 -8.52 -12.47 -1.51
C GLN A 161 -10.03 -12.65 -1.29
N THR A 162 -10.73 -11.55 -1.01
CA THR A 162 -12.18 -11.54 -0.76
C THR A 162 -13.01 -11.36 -2.04
N GLY A 163 -12.39 -11.07 -3.18
CA GLY A 163 -13.10 -10.76 -4.43
C GLY A 163 -13.75 -9.38 -4.47
N ALA A 164 -13.44 -8.49 -3.52
CA ALA A 164 -13.84 -7.08 -3.59
C ALA A 164 -13.20 -6.33 -4.78
N ASN A 165 -12.12 -6.88 -5.35
CA ASN A 165 -11.66 -6.57 -6.69
C ASN A 165 -11.70 -7.82 -7.56
N SER A 166 -12.67 -7.87 -8.48
CA SER A 166 -12.92 -8.95 -9.43
C SER A 166 -12.71 -8.53 -10.89
N SER A 167 -11.93 -7.47 -11.12
CA SER A 167 -11.50 -7.04 -12.46
C SER A 167 -10.73 -8.14 -13.20
N ALA A 168 -10.66 -8.04 -14.53
CA ALA A 168 -9.92 -9.00 -15.35
C ALA A 168 -8.43 -9.03 -14.97
N ASP A 169 -7.84 -7.85 -14.74
CA ASP A 169 -6.43 -7.73 -14.31
C ASP A 169 -6.20 -8.30 -12.90
N ALA A 170 -7.22 -8.30 -12.04
CA ALA A 170 -7.16 -8.90 -10.71
C ALA A 170 -7.20 -10.44 -10.72
N ALA A 171 -7.64 -11.06 -11.82
CA ALA A 171 -7.78 -12.52 -11.90
C ALA A 171 -6.44 -13.24 -11.68
N LEU A 172 -5.34 -12.64 -12.15
CA LEU A 172 -3.97 -13.16 -11.94
C LEU A 172 -3.60 -13.20 -10.45
N MET A 173 -4.01 -12.19 -9.68
CA MET A 173 -3.72 -12.10 -8.24
C MET A 173 -4.54 -13.05 -7.38
N LYS A 174 -5.68 -13.56 -7.87
CA LYS A 174 -6.59 -14.40 -7.07
C LYS A 174 -5.89 -15.63 -6.49
N ARG A 175 -5.09 -16.33 -7.30
CA ARG A 175 -4.32 -17.51 -6.84
C ARG A 175 -3.15 -17.12 -5.94
N VAL A 176 -2.52 -15.97 -6.20
CA VAL A 176 -1.37 -15.45 -5.45
C VAL A 176 -1.72 -15.20 -3.98
N VAL A 177 -2.93 -14.69 -3.72
CA VAL A 177 -3.37 -14.30 -2.37
C VAL A 177 -4.19 -15.38 -1.64
N ALA A 178 -4.59 -16.45 -2.33
CA ALA A 178 -5.60 -17.39 -1.82
C ALA A 178 -5.22 -18.07 -0.49
N LYS A 179 -3.94 -18.31 -0.25
CA LYS A 179 -3.44 -18.99 0.95
C LYS A 179 -2.64 -18.08 1.89
N LEU A 180 -2.62 -16.78 1.63
CA LEU A 180 -1.92 -15.83 2.48
C LEU A 180 -2.67 -15.65 3.79
N THR A 181 -1.94 -15.71 4.91
CA THR A 181 -2.45 -15.32 6.22
C THR A 181 -2.37 -13.80 6.40
N ASP A 182 -3.02 -13.28 7.44
CA ASP A 182 -2.92 -11.87 7.83
C ASP A 182 -1.47 -11.45 8.11
N GLU A 183 -0.66 -12.32 8.72
CA GLU A 183 0.77 -12.07 8.96
C GLU A 183 1.54 -12.02 7.63
N ASP A 184 1.26 -12.95 6.72
CA ASP A 184 1.89 -12.96 5.39
C ASP A 184 1.59 -11.66 4.63
N ILE A 185 0.34 -11.18 4.67
CA ILE A 185 -0.09 -9.92 4.03
C ILE A 185 0.64 -8.71 4.62
N VAL A 186 0.75 -8.62 5.95
CA VAL A 186 1.49 -7.54 6.64
C VAL A 186 2.97 -7.58 6.28
N ASN A 187 3.59 -8.76 6.30
CA ASN A 187 5.01 -8.93 5.96
C ASN A 187 5.30 -8.54 4.51
N LEU A 188 4.48 -8.98 3.55
CA LEU A 188 4.62 -8.62 2.14
C LEU A 188 4.46 -7.11 1.91
N ALA A 189 3.47 -6.48 2.56
CA ALA A 189 3.28 -5.04 2.47
C ALA A 189 4.44 -4.25 3.08
N ALA A 190 4.97 -4.70 4.23
CA ALA A 190 6.15 -4.10 4.86
C ALA A 190 7.39 -4.19 3.96
N TYR A 191 7.63 -5.35 3.36
CA TYR A 191 8.74 -5.55 2.43
C TYR A 191 8.60 -4.69 1.17
N ALA A 192 7.46 -4.76 0.48
CA ALA A 192 7.28 -3.97 -0.74
C ALA A 192 7.39 -2.46 -0.48
N ALA A 193 6.88 -1.97 0.66
CA ALA A 193 7.01 -0.57 1.04
C ALA A 193 8.45 -0.15 1.39
N SER A 194 9.31 -1.08 1.84
CA SER A 194 10.71 -0.78 2.18
C SER A 194 11.63 -0.72 0.96
N LEU A 195 11.19 -1.25 -0.18
CA LEU A 195 11.93 -1.16 -1.44
C LEU A 195 12.01 0.28 -1.95
N THR A 196 13.08 0.56 -2.69
CA THR A 196 13.26 1.85 -3.36
C THR A 196 12.40 1.90 -4.62
N ARG A 197 11.83 3.08 -4.88
CA ARG A 197 10.96 3.34 -6.03
C ARG A 197 11.68 3.17 -7.37
#